data_AF-A0A9P7REK0-F1
#
_entry.id   AF-A0A9P7REK0-F1
#
_cell.length_a   1.000
_cell.length_b   1.000
_cell.length_c   1.000
_cell.angle_alpha   90.00
_cell.angle_beta   90.00
_cell.angle_gamma   90.00
#
_symmetry.space_group_name_H-M   'P 1'
#
loop_
_entity.id
_entity.type
_entity.pdbx_description
1 polymer ?
#
loop_
_entity_poly.entity_id
_entity_poly.type
_entity_poly.pdbx_seq_one_letter_code
_entity_poly.pdbx_strand_id
1 'polypeptide(L)'
;MPIPDFANEAIFPIFEGLPIEEPGAADPPSYAASSEPPSYAPAPSDPPSYTDSQSGSGSAKSSASSSSTAVTRSSPSSHDAREEWFLIAQVKQNMTITKPTLVVVDRQQTEFAVTFEDRGIDLRPVKGGWTIVVPRGVRTAPKGGKRGFVRVPEGKGTGVKYIPGGLEQIGELGARVRDDGGRWLRECAGCGKGAGEGETLKSCTACVVAKYCGK
;
A
#
# COMPACT_ATOMS: atom_id res chain seq x y z
N MET A 1 -7.62 1.66 23.12
CA MET A 1 -8.03 2.19 21.82
C MET A 1 -9.42 1.64 21.51
N PRO A 2 -10.45 2.47 21.30
CA PRO A 2 -11.74 1.98 20.83
C PRO A 2 -11.57 1.30 19.47
N ILE A 3 -12.33 0.23 19.21
CA ILE A 3 -12.32 -0.41 17.89
C ILE A 3 -12.94 0.55 16.88
N PRO A 4 -12.29 0.80 15.74
CA PRO A 4 -12.79 1.74 14.74
C PRO A 4 -14.09 1.22 14.11
N ASP A 5 -14.96 2.15 13.71
CA ASP A 5 -16.19 1.83 13.00
C ASP A 5 -15.88 1.44 11.55
N PHE A 6 -15.93 0.15 11.23
CA PHE A 6 -15.73 -0.35 9.86
C PHE A 6 -16.79 0.16 8.85
N ALA A 7 -17.90 0.73 9.30
CA ALA A 7 -18.90 1.38 8.46
C ALA A 7 -18.58 2.86 8.17
N ASN A 8 -17.62 3.47 8.88
CA ASN A 8 -17.24 4.86 8.64
C ASN A 8 -16.51 4.98 7.29
N GLU A 9 -17.19 5.55 6.29
CA GLU A 9 -16.65 5.65 4.93
C GLU A 9 -15.46 6.60 4.79
N ALA A 10 -15.26 7.53 5.73
CA ALA A 10 -14.10 8.42 5.72
C ALA A 10 -12.82 7.68 6.15
N ILE A 11 -12.93 6.72 7.08
CA ILE A 11 -11.81 5.90 7.55
C ILE A 11 -11.66 4.66 6.68
N PHE A 12 -12.78 4.05 6.26
CA PHE A 12 -12.83 2.84 5.44
C PHE A 12 -13.63 3.11 4.16
N PRO A 13 -13.02 3.80 3.19
CA PRO A 13 -13.66 4.07 1.91
C PRO A 13 -13.87 2.78 1.11
N ILE A 14 -14.93 2.76 0.29
CA ILE A 14 -15.09 1.81 -0.82
C ILE A 14 -14.11 2.15 -1.94
N PHE A 15 -13.96 1.22 -2.89
CA PHE A 15 -13.07 1.42 -4.04
C PHE A 15 -13.38 2.71 -4.81
N GLU A 16 -14.67 3.05 -4.97
CA GLU A 16 -15.08 4.22 -5.74
C GLU A 16 -14.80 5.55 -5.04
N GLY A 17 -14.72 5.53 -3.71
CA GLY A 17 -14.39 6.68 -2.87
C GLY A 17 -12.90 6.87 -2.63
N LEU A 18 -12.04 6.00 -3.18
CA LEU A 18 -10.59 6.16 -3.06
C LEU A 18 -10.10 7.36 -3.88
N PRO A 19 -9.10 8.10 -3.37
CA PRO A 19 -8.46 9.15 -4.15
C PRO A 19 -7.84 8.56 -5.42
N ILE A 20 -7.84 9.36 -6.49
CA ILE A 20 -7.27 8.98 -7.78
C ILE A 20 -5.83 9.48 -7.85
N GLU A 21 -4.89 8.60 -8.17
CA GLU A 21 -3.53 8.98 -8.54
C GLU A 21 -3.57 9.62 -9.92
N GLU A 22 -3.48 10.95 -9.97
CA GLU A 22 -3.32 11.71 -11.22
C GLU A 22 -1.96 11.35 -11.85
N PRO A 23 -1.89 10.99 -13.14
CA PRO A 23 -0.63 10.70 -13.80
C PRO A 23 0.12 12.02 -14.06
N GLY A 24 0.80 12.57 -13.06
CA GLY A 24 1.55 13.82 -13.23
C GLY A 24 2.21 14.40 -11.97
N ALA A 25 3.31 13.78 -11.53
CA ALA A 25 4.43 14.46 -10.83
C ALA A 25 5.64 13.51 -10.70
N ALA A 26 5.98 12.79 -11.77
CA ALA A 26 7.37 12.43 -11.97
C ALA A 26 7.93 13.57 -12.82
N ASP A 27 8.70 14.46 -12.21
CA ASP A 27 9.52 15.41 -12.96
C ASP A 27 10.21 14.62 -14.08
N PRO A 28 10.03 15.00 -15.37
CA PRO A 28 10.85 14.40 -16.40
C PRO A 28 12.31 14.64 -16.01
N PRO A 29 13.20 13.63 -16.04
CA PRO A 29 14.61 13.88 -15.80
C PRO A 29 15.05 14.98 -16.77
N SER A 30 15.75 15.99 -16.25
CA SER A 30 15.99 17.29 -16.90
C SER A 30 16.85 17.23 -18.18
N TYR A 31 17.03 16.06 -18.79
CA TYR A 31 17.70 15.89 -20.08
C TYR A 31 16.74 15.98 -21.28
N ALA A 32 15.42 15.96 -21.07
CA ALA A 32 14.45 16.00 -22.18
C ALA A 32 14.22 17.39 -22.80
N ALA A 33 14.89 18.44 -22.32
CA ALA A 33 14.75 19.82 -22.81
C ALA A 33 15.81 20.25 -23.84
N SER A 34 16.56 19.31 -24.45
CA SER A 34 17.52 19.66 -25.50
C SER A 34 17.62 18.56 -26.55
N SER A 35 16.59 18.48 -27.39
CA SER A 35 16.66 17.76 -28.66
C SER A 35 16.11 18.67 -29.75
N GLU A 36 16.78 19.79 -29.97
CA GLU A 36 16.71 20.47 -31.26
C GLU A 36 17.52 19.63 -32.26
N PRO A 37 16.93 19.12 -33.35
CA PRO A 37 17.65 18.27 -34.29
C PRO A 37 18.60 19.13 -35.13
N PRO A 38 19.91 18.83 -35.20
CA PRO A 38 20.78 19.53 -36.15
C PRO A 38 20.42 19.12 -37.57
N SER A 39 20.04 20.12 -38.37
CA SER A 39 19.74 20.02 -39.79
C SER A 39 21.01 19.67 -40.59
N TYR A 40 20.84 18.82 -41.61
CA TYR A 40 21.90 18.21 -42.40
C TYR A 40 22.42 19.17 -43.49
N ALA A 41 23.75 19.29 -43.67
CA ALA A 41 24.36 19.67 -44.95
C ALA A 41 25.84 19.23 -45.04
N PRO A 42 26.38 18.95 -46.26
CA PRO A 42 27.48 18.00 -46.48
C PRO A 42 28.90 18.61 -46.51
N ALA A 43 29.90 17.73 -46.45
CA ALA A 43 31.34 18.00 -46.42
C ALA A 43 31.89 18.74 -47.65
N PRO A 44 33.08 19.37 -47.50
CA PRO A 44 34.15 19.11 -48.46
C PRO A 44 35.53 18.84 -47.82
N SER A 45 36.32 18.08 -48.57
CA SER A 45 37.69 17.61 -48.35
C SER A 45 38.75 18.73 -48.29
N ASP A 46 39.72 18.64 -47.37
CA ASP A 46 41.15 18.39 -47.66
C ASP A 46 42.05 18.51 -46.38
N PRO A 47 43.19 17.78 -46.29
CA PRO A 47 44.13 17.76 -45.15
C PRO A 47 45.36 18.68 -45.42
N PRO A 48 46.48 18.68 -44.66
CA PRO A 48 46.82 18.15 -43.32
C PRO A 48 47.40 19.25 -42.38
N SER A 49 47.62 18.95 -41.09
CA SER A 49 48.89 19.23 -40.40
C SER A 49 48.90 18.66 -38.98
N TYR A 50 49.88 17.78 -38.77
CA TYR A 50 50.36 17.31 -37.49
C TYR A 50 51.00 18.48 -36.73
N THR A 51 50.85 18.56 -35.41
CA THR A 51 51.97 18.67 -34.47
C THR A 51 51.47 18.28 -33.07
N ASP A 52 52.38 17.62 -32.38
CA ASP A 52 52.39 17.00 -31.06
C ASP A 52 52.22 17.98 -29.88
N SER A 53 51.67 17.50 -28.75
CA SER A 53 52.28 17.59 -27.39
C SER A 53 51.27 17.53 -26.23
N GLN A 54 51.25 16.34 -25.62
CA GLN A 54 51.33 15.99 -24.19
C GLN A 54 50.43 16.62 -23.09
N SER A 55 49.88 15.65 -22.32
CA SER A 55 49.86 15.54 -20.85
C SER A 55 48.80 16.24 -20.00
N GLY A 56 48.13 15.44 -19.16
CA GLY A 56 47.54 15.89 -17.89
C GLY A 56 46.25 15.19 -17.46
N SER A 57 46.38 14.03 -16.80
CA SER A 57 45.29 13.26 -16.20
C SER A 57 44.79 13.84 -14.86
N GLY A 58 43.50 13.70 -14.56
CA GLY A 58 43.05 13.32 -13.20
C GLY A 58 42.18 14.29 -12.38
N SER A 59 40.88 13.94 -12.31
CA SER A 59 40.08 13.75 -11.09
C SER A 59 39.67 14.91 -10.16
N ALA A 60 38.36 15.18 -10.21
CA ALA A 60 37.38 14.98 -9.12
C ALA A 60 37.16 16.02 -8.00
N LYS A 61 35.85 16.32 -7.85
CA LYS A 61 35.03 16.49 -6.63
C LYS A 61 34.78 17.88 -6.01
N SER A 62 33.49 18.24 -6.13
CA SER A 62 32.54 18.50 -5.04
C SER A 62 32.61 19.83 -4.28
N SER A 63 31.64 20.68 -4.61
CA SER A 63 31.24 21.88 -3.89
C SER A 63 30.47 21.56 -2.59
N ALA A 64 30.80 22.36 -1.57
CA ALA A 64 30.03 22.91 -0.44
C ALA A 64 28.67 22.26 -0.09
N SER A 65 28.48 21.73 1.12
CA SER A 65 28.24 22.45 2.39
C SER A 65 27.06 23.42 2.34
N SER A 66 26.03 23.14 3.14
CA SER A 66 25.50 24.08 4.15
C SER A 66 24.57 23.34 5.10
N SER A 67 25.08 23.14 6.31
CA SER A 67 24.32 22.79 7.51
C SER A 67 23.57 24.03 8.00
N SER A 68 22.31 23.86 8.40
CA SER A 68 21.72 24.74 9.40
C SER A 68 20.73 23.95 10.24
N THR A 69 21.08 23.91 11.51
CA THR A 69 20.44 23.28 12.66
C THR A 69 19.07 23.87 12.96
N ALA A 70 18.10 23.01 13.28
CA ALA A 70 17.15 23.29 14.35
C ALA A 70 16.62 21.97 14.93
N VAL A 71 16.99 21.75 16.18
CA VAL A 71 16.50 20.70 17.06
C VAL A 71 15.00 20.90 17.34
N THR A 72 14.18 19.96 16.90
CA THR A 72 12.85 19.74 17.46
C THR A 72 12.68 18.25 17.74
N ARG A 73 12.94 17.92 19.01
CA ARG A 73 12.23 16.96 19.85
C ARG A 73 11.43 15.90 19.08
N SER A 74 12.01 14.70 18.97
CA SER A 74 11.37 13.51 18.45
C SER A 74 10.17 13.12 19.32
N SER A 75 8.97 13.54 18.93
CA SER A 75 7.71 12.95 19.37
C SER A 75 7.43 11.71 18.50
N PRO A 76 6.96 10.58 19.06
CA PRO A 76 6.54 9.47 18.23
C PRO A 76 5.39 9.95 17.33
N SER A 77 5.58 9.75 16.03
CA SER A 77 4.70 10.12 14.92
C SER A 77 3.22 10.00 15.28
N SER A 78 2.60 11.15 15.59
CA SER A 78 1.16 11.28 15.58
C SER A 78 0.75 11.30 14.12
N HIS A 79 0.49 10.12 13.55
CA HIS A 79 -0.30 10.04 12.33
C HIS A 79 -1.65 10.69 12.69
N ASP A 80 -1.95 11.81 12.05
CA ASP A 80 -3.23 12.48 12.25
C ASP A 80 -4.32 11.47 11.88
N ALA A 81 -5.11 11.04 12.86
CA ALA A 81 -6.10 9.99 12.66
C ALA A 81 -7.19 10.40 11.64
N ARG A 82 -7.18 11.66 11.18
CA ARG A 82 -8.03 12.20 10.12
C ARG A 82 -7.41 12.10 8.72
N GLU A 83 -6.12 11.79 8.60
CA GLU A 83 -5.37 11.63 7.34
C GLU A 83 -5.12 10.16 6.94
N GLU A 84 -5.58 9.20 7.75
CA GLU A 84 -5.24 7.78 7.60
C GLU A 84 -6.48 6.94 7.28
N TRP A 85 -6.80 6.78 5.99
CA TRP A 85 -7.84 5.86 5.52
C TRP A 85 -7.26 4.47 5.22
N PHE A 86 -8.11 3.46 5.30
CA PHE A 86 -7.78 2.06 5.08
C PHE A 86 -8.81 1.45 4.14
N LEU A 87 -8.36 0.99 2.98
CA LEU A 87 -9.22 0.18 2.13
C LEU A 87 -9.36 -1.21 2.74
N ILE A 88 -10.59 -1.66 2.93
CA ILE A 88 -10.88 -3.04 3.35
C ILE A 88 -11.58 -3.76 2.21
N ALA A 89 -11.06 -4.92 1.83
CA ALA A 89 -11.64 -5.73 0.77
C ALA A 89 -11.40 -7.22 1.03
N GLN A 90 -12.29 -8.07 0.51
CA GLN A 90 -12.17 -9.52 0.58
C GLN A 90 -11.49 -10.07 -0.67
N VAL A 91 -10.51 -10.96 -0.49
CA VAL A 91 -9.82 -11.65 -1.57
C VAL A 91 -10.76 -12.62 -2.25
N LYS A 92 -10.98 -12.43 -3.55
CA LYS A 92 -11.59 -13.45 -4.41
C LYS A 92 -10.55 -14.40 -4.96
N GLN A 93 -9.47 -13.85 -5.49
CA GLN A 93 -8.47 -14.63 -6.21
C GLN A 93 -7.07 -14.02 -6.10
N ASN A 94 -6.06 -14.88 -6.00
CA ASN A 94 -4.67 -14.50 -6.23
C ASN A 94 -4.37 -14.64 -7.74
N MET A 95 -4.07 -13.52 -8.40
CA MET A 95 -3.85 -13.44 -9.84
C MET A 95 -2.41 -13.01 -10.16
N THR A 96 -1.47 -13.42 -9.31
CA THR A 96 -0.05 -13.07 -9.48
C THR A 96 0.52 -13.74 -10.73
N ILE A 97 0.92 -12.93 -11.71
CA ILE A 97 1.64 -13.37 -12.92
C ILE A 97 3.08 -12.85 -12.89
N THR A 98 3.25 -11.52 -12.97
CA THR A 98 4.57 -10.85 -12.95
C THR A 98 4.76 -9.95 -11.74
N LYS A 99 3.70 -9.26 -11.32
CA LYS A 99 3.62 -8.51 -10.05
C LYS A 99 2.65 -9.20 -9.10
N PRO A 100 2.93 -9.25 -7.78
CA PRO A 100 1.96 -9.77 -6.82
C PRO A 100 0.65 -8.99 -6.95
N THR A 101 -0.45 -9.70 -7.24
CA THR A 101 -1.74 -9.08 -7.57
C THR A 101 -2.89 -9.89 -6.98
N LEU A 102 -3.80 -9.23 -6.26
CA LEU A 102 -5.03 -9.82 -5.75
C LEU A 102 -6.23 -9.23 -6.49
N VAL A 103 -7.20 -10.08 -6.83
CA VAL A 103 -8.55 -9.66 -7.17
C VAL A 103 -9.38 -9.69 -5.90
N VAL A 104 -10.00 -8.56 -5.57
CA VAL A 104 -10.72 -8.36 -4.31
C VAL A 104 -12.08 -7.73 -4.54
N VAL A 105 -12.98 -7.86 -3.56
CA VAL A 105 -14.27 -7.18 -3.52
C VAL A 105 -14.39 -6.31 -2.27
N ASP A 106 -14.87 -5.08 -2.42
CA ASP A 106 -15.19 -4.22 -1.26
C ASP A 106 -16.57 -4.54 -0.66
N ARG A 107 -16.99 -3.74 0.32
CA ARG A 107 -18.31 -3.88 0.97
C ARG A 107 -19.50 -3.69 0.03
N GLN A 108 -19.34 -2.98 -1.10
CA GLN A 108 -20.38 -2.82 -2.11
C GLN A 108 -20.34 -3.91 -3.17
N GLN A 109 -19.58 -4.99 -2.94
CA GLN A 109 -19.36 -6.07 -3.90
C GLN A 109 -18.71 -5.58 -5.20
N THR A 110 -18.02 -4.42 -5.17
CA THR A 110 -17.26 -3.94 -6.30
C THR A 110 -15.96 -4.71 -6.41
N GLU A 111 -15.77 -5.39 -7.54
CA GLU A 111 -14.57 -6.17 -7.85
C GLU A 111 -13.49 -5.30 -8.52
N PHE A 112 -12.27 -5.37 -7.99
CA PHE A 112 -11.11 -4.65 -8.51
C PHE A 112 -9.80 -5.35 -8.16
N ALA A 113 -8.71 -4.93 -8.81
CA ALA A 113 -7.37 -5.46 -8.54
C ALA A 113 -6.61 -4.60 -7.52
N VAL A 114 -5.82 -5.26 -6.68
CA VAL A 114 -4.80 -4.66 -5.83
C VAL A 114 -3.45 -5.20 -6.28
N THR A 115 -2.59 -4.33 -6.80
CA THR A 115 -1.28 -4.69 -7.35
C THR A 115 -0.17 -4.13 -6.47
N PHE A 116 0.75 -4.98 -6.07
CA PHE A 116 1.92 -4.63 -5.28
C PHE A 116 3.11 -4.39 -6.20
N GLU A 117 3.83 -3.28 -6.00
CA GLU A 117 5.06 -3.02 -6.75
C GLU A 117 6.25 -3.77 -6.19
N ASP A 118 6.22 -4.04 -4.89
CA ASP A 118 7.22 -4.84 -4.19
C ASP A 118 7.29 -6.26 -4.74
N ARG A 119 8.41 -6.58 -5.41
CA ARG A 119 8.67 -7.94 -5.93
C ARG A 119 8.86 -8.99 -4.84
N GLY A 120 9.13 -8.57 -3.60
CA GLY A 120 9.39 -9.45 -2.45
C GLY A 120 8.14 -9.89 -1.68
N ILE A 121 6.95 -9.46 -2.07
CA ILE A 121 5.72 -9.82 -1.36
C ILE A 121 5.26 -11.23 -1.76
N ASP A 122 5.26 -12.14 -0.78
CA ASP A 122 4.74 -13.50 -0.97
C ASP A 122 3.24 -13.55 -0.67
N LEU A 123 2.42 -13.64 -1.72
CA LEU A 123 0.97 -13.79 -1.63
C LEU A 123 0.50 -15.25 -1.60
N ARG A 124 1.40 -16.25 -1.68
CA ARG A 124 1.03 -17.68 -1.62
C ARG A 124 0.23 -18.09 -0.39
N PRO A 125 0.48 -17.57 0.84
CA PRO A 125 -0.31 -17.96 2.00
C PRO A 125 -1.71 -17.33 2.03
N VAL A 126 -1.95 -16.28 1.22
CA VAL A 126 -3.21 -15.55 1.18
C VAL A 126 -4.23 -16.34 0.36
N LYS A 127 -5.35 -16.71 1.00
CA LYS A 127 -6.41 -17.51 0.39
C LYS A 127 -7.60 -16.67 -0.03
N GLY A 128 -8.38 -17.18 -0.97
CA GLY A 128 -9.71 -16.68 -1.24
C GLY A 128 -10.57 -16.68 0.03
N GLY A 129 -11.41 -15.67 0.18
CA GLY A 129 -12.25 -15.44 1.34
C GLY A 129 -11.60 -14.66 2.47
N TRP A 130 -10.27 -14.45 2.47
CA TRP A 130 -9.59 -13.61 3.46
C TRP A 130 -9.87 -12.14 3.23
N THR A 131 -9.69 -11.33 4.27
CA THR A 131 -9.85 -9.88 4.19
C THR A 131 -8.49 -9.21 4.20
N ILE A 132 -8.28 -8.24 3.33
CA ILE A 132 -7.10 -7.39 3.32
C ILE A 132 -7.42 -5.99 3.82
N VAL A 133 -6.43 -5.37 4.46
CA VAL A 133 -6.48 -3.97 4.87
C VAL A 133 -5.29 -3.26 4.24
N VAL A 134 -5.55 -2.34 3.34
CA VAL A 134 -4.54 -1.56 2.62
C VAL A 134 -4.52 -0.13 3.17
N PRO A 135 -3.49 0.24 3.95
CA PRO A 135 -3.34 1.61 4.43
C PRO A 135 -3.14 2.57 3.26
N ARG A 136 -3.85 3.69 3.27
CA ARG A 136 -3.78 4.76 2.26
C ARG A 136 -3.86 4.22 0.83
N GLY A 137 -4.82 3.33 0.58
CA GLY A 137 -5.08 2.82 -0.75
C GLY A 137 -5.41 3.98 -1.70
N VAL A 138 -4.77 3.99 -2.87
CA VAL A 138 -5.03 4.98 -3.94
C VAL A 138 -5.44 4.22 -5.19
N ARG A 139 -6.47 4.71 -5.86
CA ARG A 139 -6.94 4.16 -7.12
C ARG A 139 -6.17 4.80 -8.26
N THR A 140 -5.67 3.99 -9.18
CA THR A 140 -5.11 4.48 -10.43
C THR A 140 -6.21 4.97 -11.36
N ALA A 141 -5.96 6.06 -12.08
CA ALA A 141 -6.95 6.64 -12.99
C ALA A 141 -7.48 5.60 -14.00
N PRO A 142 -8.82 5.45 -14.12
CA PRO A 142 -9.48 4.72 -15.20
C PRO A 142 -8.90 5.05 -16.58
N LYS A 143 -8.27 4.08 -17.25
CA LYS A 143 -7.88 4.23 -18.67
C LYS A 143 -8.92 3.54 -19.56
N GLY A 144 -9.48 4.27 -20.51
CA GLY A 144 -10.36 3.73 -21.55
C GLY A 144 -11.62 3.04 -21.01
N GLY A 145 -12.31 3.64 -20.03
CA GLY A 145 -13.57 3.10 -19.46
C GLY A 145 -13.41 1.94 -18.47
N LYS A 146 -12.19 1.52 -18.14
CA LYS A 146 -11.93 0.50 -17.11
C LYS A 146 -11.99 1.12 -15.71
N ARG A 147 -12.44 0.36 -14.71
CA ARG A 147 -12.69 0.85 -13.33
C ARG A 147 -11.43 1.32 -12.57
N GLY A 148 -10.23 1.16 -13.12
CA GLY A 148 -8.96 1.39 -12.44
C GLY A 148 -8.57 0.21 -11.54
N PHE A 149 -7.44 0.31 -10.85
CA PHE A 149 -6.98 -0.66 -9.85
C PHE A 149 -6.28 0.06 -8.70
N VAL A 150 -6.15 -0.59 -7.55
CA VAL A 150 -5.40 -0.05 -6.41
C VAL A 150 -3.94 -0.45 -6.54
N ARG A 151 -3.05 0.53 -6.45
CA ARG A 151 -1.59 0.33 -6.50
C ARG A 151 -1.03 0.46 -5.09
N VAL A 152 -0.27 -0.54 -4.66
CA VAL A 152 0.51 -0.50 -3.41
C VAL A 152 1.97 -0.24 -3.79
N PRO A 153 2.49 0.98 -3.52
CA PRO A 153 3.84 1.38 -3.94
C PRO A 153 4.94 0.53 -3.30
N GLU A 154 6.14 0.62 -3.88
CA GLU A 154 7.33 -0.03 -3.32
C GLU A 154 7.59 0.41 -1.87
N GLY A 155 8.00 -0.53 -1.03
CA GLY A 155 8.22 -0.35 0.41
C GLY A 155 6.93 -0.26 1.24
N LYS A 156 5.74 -0.39 0.65
CA LYS A 156 4.45 -0.32 1.37
C LYS A 156 3.72 -1.65 1.44
N GLY A 157 4.15 -2.67 0.70
CA GLY A 157 3.51 -3.98 0.69
C GLY A 157 3.47 -4.66 2.07
N THR A 158 4.51 -4.51 2.89
CA THR A 158 4.56 -5.07 4.25
C THR A 158 3.60 -4.40 5.24
N GLY A 159 3.08 -3.21 4.91
CA GLY A 159 2.06 -2.52 5.68
C GLY A 159 0.64 -3.04 5.45
N VAL A 160 0.43 -3.84 4.39
CA VAL A 160 -0.87 -4.46 4.12
C VAL A 160 -1.10 -5.61 5.09
N LYS A 161 -2.26 -5.60 5.76
CA LYS A 161 -2.64 -6.65 6.71
C LYS A 161 -3.53 -7.66 6.02
N TYR A 162 -3.33 -8.93 6.35
CA TYR A 162 -4.12 -10.06 5.87
C TYR A 162 -4.82 -10.70 7.06
N ILE A 163 -6.15 -10.69 7.05
CA ILE A 163 -6.99 -11.19 8.13
C ILE A 163 -7.70 -12.44 7.63
N PRO A 164 -7.43 -13.62 8.20
CA PRO A 164 -8.20 -14.82 7.91
C PRO A 164 -9.68 -14.60 8.31
N GLY A 165 -10.59 -14.78 7.35
CA GLY A 165 -12.02 -14.57 7.55
C GLY A 165 -12.62 -13.59 6.54
N GLY A 166 -13.92 -13.74 6.30
CA GLY A 166 -14.66 -12.92 5.36
C GLY A 166 -14.94 -11.51 5.87
N LEU A 167 -15.16 -10.58 4.94
CA LEU A 167 -15.40 -9.17 5.26
C LEU A 167 -16.63 -8.99 6.16
N GLU A 168 -17.70 -9.74 5.89
CA GLU A 168 -18.93 -9.73 6.68
C GLU A 168 -18.69 -10.18 8.13
N GLN A 169 -17.97 -11.29 8.32
CA GLN A 169 -17.64 -11.83 9.65
C GLN A 169 -16.81 -10.83 10.48
N ILE A 170 -15.85 -10.15 9.84
CA ILE A 170 -15.03 -9.13 10.48
C ILE A 170 -15.85 -7.90 10.83
N GLY A 171 -16.76 -7.48 9.94
CA GLY A 171 -17.70 -6.38 10.19
C GLY A 171 -18.62 -6.67 11.37
N GLU A 172 -19.19 -7.88 11.42
CA GLU A 172 -20.04 -8.33 12.53
C GLU A 172 -19.26 -8.38 13.84
N LEU A 173 -18.05 -8.94 13.83
CA LEU A 173 -17.19 -8.97 15.01
C LEU A 173 -16.88 -7.55 15.51
N GLY A 174 -16.60 -6.61 14.59
CA GLY A 174 -16.38 -5.20 14.92
C GLY A 174 -17.61 -4.52 15.51
N ALA A 175 -18.82 -4.85 15.05
CA ALA A 175 -20.07 -4.35 15.63
C ALA A 175 -20.28 -4.88 17.05
N ARG A 176 -20.16 -6.21 17.24
CA ARG A 176 -20.27 -6.84 18.57
C ARG A 176 -19.30 -6.23 19.57
N VAL A 177 -18.05 -5.96 19.17
CA VAL A 177 -17.08 -5.35 20.09
C VAL A 177 -17.54 -3.98 20.63
N ARG A 178 -18.25 -3.21 19.82
CA ARG A 178 -18.73 -1.87 20.20
C ARG A 178 -19.95 -1.92 21.12
N ASP A 179 -20.90 -2.79 20.83
CA ASP A 179 -22.22 -2.77 21.47
C ASP A 179 -22.25 -3.57 22.78
N ASP A 180 -21.38 -4.57 22.96
CA ASP A 180 -21.56 -5.58 24.01
C ASP A 180 -21.03 -5.23 25.40
N GLY A 181 -20.55 -4.00 25.65
CA GLY A 181 -20.05 -3.60 26.98
C GLY A 181 -18.97 -4.52 27.56
N GLY A 182 -18.24 -5.25 26.70
CA GLY A 182 -17.22 -6.23 27.08
C GLY A 182 -17.68 -7.70 27.16
N ARG A 183 -18.95 -8.03 26.87
CA ARG A 183 -19.43 -9.44 26.79
C ARG A 183 -18.69 -10.24 25.72
N TRP A 184 -18.43 -9.64 24.56
CA TRP A 184 -17.68 -10.26 23.46
C TRP A 184 -16.26 -10.74 23.85
N LEU A 185 -15.64 -10.18 24.91
CA LEU A 185 -14.38 -10.70 25.46
C LEU A 185 -14.53 -12.05 26.19
N ARG A 186 -15.75 -12.54 26.38
CA ARG A 186 -16.03 -13.80 27.09
C ARG A 186 -16.58 -14.89 26.18
N GLU A 187 -16.78 -14.57 24.90
CA GLU A 187 -17.40 -15.45 23.91
C GLU A 187 -16.43 -15.74 22.76
N CYS A 188 -16.60 -16.90 22.13
CA CYS A 188 -15.85 -17.29 20.95
C CYS A 188 -16.32 -16.44 19.76
N ALA A 189 -15.41 -15.72 19.12
CA ALA A 189 -15.68 -14.91 17.93
C ALA A 189 -16.22 -15.73 16.75
N GLY A 190 -15.93 -17.03 16.69
CA GLY A 190 -16.42 -17.92 15.63
C GLY A 190 -17.81 -18.51 15.88
N CYS A 191 -18.11 -18.95 17.10
CA CYS A 191 -19.35 -19.69 17.40
C CYS A 191 -20.28 -19.02 18.43
N GLY A 192 -19.89 -17.87 18.99
CA GLY A 192 -20.66 -17.11 19.98
C GLY A 192 -20.76 -17.75 21.36
N LYS A 193 -20.14 -18.92 21.59
CA LYS A 193 -20.22 -19.61 22.87
C LYS A 193 -19.12 -19.15 23.83
N GLY A 194 -19.45 -19.04 25.11
CA GLY A 194 -18.46 -18.91 26.17
C GLY A 194 -17.57 -20.14 26.29
N ALA A 195 -16.52 -20.04 27.13
CA ALA A 195 -15.75 -21.23 27.48
C ALA A 195 -16.64 -22.25 28.22
N GLY A 196 -16.38 -23.54 28.01
CA GLY A 196 -17.01 -24.60 28.80
C GLY A 196 -16.59 -24.52 30.27
N GLU A 197 -17.31 -25.22 31.14
CA GLU A 197 -17.00 -25.26 32.58
C GLU A 197 -15.56 -25.78 32.79
N GLY A 198 -14.69 -24.93 33.35
CA GLY A 198 -13.27 -25.24 33.57
C GLY A 198 -12.32 -24.97 32.38
N GLU A 199 -12.83 -24.56 31.22
CA GLU A 199 -12.01 -24.18 30.06
C GLU A 199 -11.85 -22.66 29.93
N THR A 200 -10.83 -22.20 29.21
CA THR A 200 -10.67 -20.79 28.83
C THR A 200 -10.57 -20.65 27.32
N LEU A 201 -11.18 -19.61 26.76
CA LEU A 201 -11.03 -19.30 25.34
C LEU A 201 -9.61 -18.83 25.04
N LYS A 202 -9.05 -19.27 23.92
CA LYS A 202 -7.75 -18.81 23.42
C LYS A 202 -7.89 -17.41 22.87
N SER A 203 -6.88 -16.56 23.09
CA SER A 203 -6.83 -15.23 22.48
C SER A 203 -6.12 -15.28 21.13
N CYS A 204 -6.63 -14.52 20.16
CA CYS A 204 -5.97 -14.34 18.87
C CYS A 204 -4.58 -13.73 19.09
N THR A 205 -3.53 -14.42 18.63
CA THR A 205 -2.15 -13.94 18.80
C THR A 205 -1.84 -12.71 17.94
N ALA A 206 -2.61 -12.48 16.87
CA ALA A 206 -2.40 -11.35 15.96
C ALA A 206 -3.07 -10.05 16.46
N CYS A 207 -4.33 -10.11 16.91
CA CYS A 207 -5.04 -8.91 17.34
C CYS A 207 -5.19 -8.78 18.86
N VAL A 208 -4.91 -9.83 19.64
CA VAL A 208 -5.08 -9.97 21.11
C VAL A 208 -6.47 -9.68 21.69
N VAL A 209 -7.37 -9.22 20.82
CA VAL A 209 -8.73 -8.76 21.09
C VAL A 209 -9.68 -9.96 21.00
N ALA A 210 -9.74 -10.63 19.84
CA ALA A 210 -10.68 -11.72 19.62
C ALA A 210 -10.32 -12.99 20.42
N LYS A 211 -11.34 -13.69 20.92
CA LYS A 211 -11.20 -14.99 21.58
C LYS A 211 -11.84 -16.12 20.77
N TYR A 212 -11.32 -17.33 20.86
CA TYR A 212 -11.82 -18.49 20.10
C TYR A 212 -11.65 -19.81 20.86
N CYS A 213 -12.52 -20.79 20.58
CA CYS A 213 -12.50 -22.09 21.26
C CYS A 213 -11.52 -23.10 20.63
N GLY A 214 -10.79 -22.73 19.58
CA GLY A 214 -9.82 -23.59 18.90
C GLY A 214 -10.41 -24.77 18.15
N LYS A 215 -11.74 -24.76 17.93
CA LYS A 215 -12.50 -25.72 17.13
C LYS A 215 -12.77 -25.17 15.74
#